data_AF-A0A6M1LVR3-F1
#
_entry.id   AF-A0A6M1LVR3-F1
#
_cell.length_a   1.000
_cell.length_b   1.000
_cell.length_c   1.000
_cell.angle_alpha   90.00
_cell.angle_beta   90.00
_cell.angle_gamma   90.00
#
_symmetry.space_group_name_H-M   'P 1'
#
loop_
_entity.id
_entity.type
_entity.pdbx_description
1 polymer ?
#
loop_
_entity_poly.entity_id
_entity_poly.type
_entity_poly.pdbx_seq_one_letter_code
_entity_poly.pdbx_strand_id
1 'polypeptide(L)'
;MDLGRVLGALLGGAAAPPRRRRRAAPSPLGGRGTSNQLGRILGTAAATAIEAMIRNSQRAPEPAPREAARPAPQPVRDVQGPWSAPAEPRRMPTTGASPWNRPAPAPAPEPQGPAAEDAESLLLIRAMIAAAKADGTVDATERRAIAQQLDAAGLEADERDFVLADFDKPMTPEGLAKQATDPMLRARLYAAAVAAMGEVTAPERDWLDRLAKAMKLDRAAAAAIEERLQG
;
A
#
# COMPACT_ATOMS: atom_id res chain seq x y z
N MET A 1 -37.93 -32.36 -0.14
CA MET A 1 -38.29 -30.93 -0.03
C MET A 1 -38.52 -30.43 -1.44
N ASP A 2 -39.70 -29.85 -1.68
CA ASP A 2 -40.27 -29.68 -3.03
C ASP A 2 -40.03 -28.26 -3.56
N LEU A 3 -39.17 -28.14 -4.58
CA LEU A 3 -38.71 -26.86 -5.15
C LEU A 3 -39.82 -26.08 -5.88
N GLY A 4 -40.96 -26.72 -6.19
CA GLY A 4 -42.11 -26.05 -6.83
C GLY A 4 -42.87 -25.09 -5.92
N ARG A 5 -42.78 -25.24 -4.59
CA ARG A 5 -43.48 -24.36 -3.64
C ARG A 5 -42.81 -23.01 -3.41
N VAL A 6 -41.49 -22.90 -3.61
CA VAL A 6 -40.75 -21.67 -3.33
C VAL A 6 -40.87 -20.67 -4.49
N LEU A 7 -40.98 -21.16 -5.72
CA LEU A 7 -41.18 -20.31 -6.91
C LEU A 7 -42.61 -19.75 -7.03
N GLY A 8 -43.60 -20.36 -6.38
CA GLY A 8 -44.97 -19.84 -6.34
C GLY A 8 -45.15 -18.59 -5.46
N ALA A 9 -44.25 -18.34 -4.51
CA ALA A 9 -44.38 -17.22 -3.57
C ALA A 9 -43.89 -15.87 -4.11
N LEU A 10 -43.23 -15.84 -5.28
CA LEU A 10 -42.62 -14.63 -5.83
C LEU A 10 -43.53 -13.87 -6.83
N LEU A 11 -44.67 -14.44 -7.27
CA LEU A 11 -45.47 -13.84 -8.37
C LEU A 11 -46.94 -13.54 -8.05
N GLY A 12 -47.43 -13.73 -6.82
CA GLY A 12 -48.84 -13.50 -6.48
C GLY A 12 -49.03 -12.60 -5.26
N GLY A 13 -49.28 -11.31 -5.46
CA GLY A 13 -49.66 -10.41 -4.38
C GLY A 13 -51.11 -10.62 -3.90
N ALA A 14 -51.35 -10.58 -2.58
CA ALA A 14 -52.44 -9.83 -1.91
C ALA A 14 -52.66 -10.24 -0.43
N ALA A 15 -52.71 -9.21 0.43
CA ALA A 15 -53.58 -8.99 1.62
C ALA A 15 -53.48 -9.80 2.95
N ALA A 16 -53.00 -9.08 4.00
CA ALA A 16 -53.43 -8.96 5.42
C ALA A 16 -53.19 -10.12 6.45
N PRO A 17 -53.17 -9.86 7.81
CA PRO A 17 -53.30 -8.61 8.60
C PRO A 17 -52.09 -8.30 9.55
N PRO A 18 -52.05 -7.15 10.26
CA PRO A 18 -50.89 -6.78 11.09
C PRO A 18 -50.90 -7.48 12.46
N ARG A 19 -49.79 -8.14 12.82
CA ARG A 19 -49.59 -8.69 14.17
C ARG A 19 -48.58 -7.86 14.96
N ARG A 20 -49.15 -7.04 15.85
CA ARG A 20 -48.72 -6.66 17.21
C ARG A 20 -47.23 -6.38 17.42
N ARG A 21 -46.93 -5.11 17.71
CA ARG A 21 -45.68 -4.63 18.34
C ARG A 21 -45.33 -5.52 19.54
N ARG A 22 -44.24 -6.28 19.44
CA ARG A 22 -43.42 -6.65 20.59
C ARG A 22 -42.15 -5.82 20.50
N ARG A 23 -41.91 -4.99 21.52
CA ARG A 23 -40.57 -4.47 21.83
C ARG A 23 -39.68 -5.69 21.99
N ALA A 24 -38.76 -5.89 21.06
CA ALA A 24 -37.64 -6.81 21.23
C ALA A 24 -36.40 -5.94 21.47
N ALA A 25 -35.72 -6.22 22.57
CA ALA A 25 -34.48 -5.63 23.01
C ALA A 25 -33.40 -5.70 21.91
N PRO A 26 -32.41 -4.79 21.92
CA PRO A 26 -31.23 -4.96 21.08
C PRO A 26 -30.44 -6.17 21.59
N SER A 27 -30.30 -7.19 20.76
CA SER A 27 -29.27 -8.23 20.93
C SER A 27 -27.90 -7.59 20.67
N PRO A 28 -26.92 -7.69 21.59
CA PRO A 28 -25.54 -7.40 21.28
C PRO A 28 -24.84 -8.71 20.99
N LEU A 29 -24.59 -9.05 19.72
CA LEU A 29 -23.50 -9.94 19.32
C LEU A 29 -23.38 -9.96 17.79
N GLY A 30 -22.31 -9.39 17.27
CA GLY A 30 -22.02 -9.33 15.84
C GLY A 30 -20.94 -8.30 15.54
N GLY A 31 -19.74 -8.49 16.11
CA GLY A 31 -18.58 -7.66 15.82
C GLY A 31 -18.19 -7.76 14.35
N ARG A 32 -18.62 -6.78 13.56
CA ARG A 32 -18.22 -6.56 12.16
C ARG A 32 -17.91 -5.08 11.88
N GLY A 33 -17.60 -4.32 12.93
CA GLY A 33 -17.55 -2.85 12.88
C GLY A 33 -16.17 -2.20 12.83
N THR A 34 -15.10 -2.87 13.27
CA THR A 34 -13.79 -2.23 13.47
C THR A 34 -12.85 -2.33 12.26
N SER A 35 -12.83 -3.46 11.55
CA SER A 35 -11.95 -3.65 10.38
C SER A 35 -12.31 -2.71 9.23
N ASN A 36 -13.61 -2.52 8.97
CA ASN A 36 -14.08 -1.59 7.94
C ASN A 36 -13.87 -0.12 8.37
N GLN A 37 -13.85 0.17 9.67
CA GLN A 37 -13.58 1.51 10.17
C GLN A 37 -12.11 1.89 10.01
N LEU A 38 -11.17 1.01 10.37
CA LEU A 38 -9.74 1.21 10.16
C LEU A 38 -9.42 1.37 8.66
N GLY A 39 -9.98 0.50 7.82
CA GLY A 39 -9.82 0.59 6.37
C GLY A 39 -10.26 1.95 5.80
N ARG A 40 -11.35 2.51 6.34
CA ARG A 40 -11.85 3.86 5.97
C ARG A 40 -10.97 4.97 6.51
N ILE A 41 -10.52 4.91 7.76
CA ILE A 41 -9.64 5.92 8.36
C ILE A 41 -8.35 6.03 7.53
N LEU A 42 -7.68 4.89 7.29
CA LEU A 42 -6.46 4.82 6.49
C LEU A 42 -6.70 5.30 5.06
N GLY A 43 -7.82 4.92 4.44
CA GLY A 43 -8.19 5.38 3.11
C GLY A 43 -8.38 6.91 3.04
N THR A 44 -9.05 7.49 4.04
CA THR A 44 -9.24 8.95 4.08
C THR A 44 -7.95 9.71 4.36
N ALA A 45 -7.09 9.20 5.25
CA ALA A 45 -5.78 9.80 5.52
C ALA A 45 -4.86 9.72 4.30
N ALA A 46 -4.86 8.60 3.57
CA ALA A 46 -4.11 8.50 2.33
C ALA A 46 -4.63 9.49 1.27
N ALA A 47 -5.95 9.66 1.15
CA ALA A 47 -6.54 10.62 0.23
C ALA A 47 -6.16 12.09 0.56
N THR A 48 -6.15 12.48 1.84
CA THR A 48 -5.71 13.84 2.24
C THR A 48 -4.23 14.08 1.93
N ALA A 49 -3.40 13.04 2.02
CA ALA A 49 -1.99 13.10 1.64
C ALA A 49 -1.81 13.39 0.14
N ILE A 50 -2.55 12.69 -0.71
CA ILE A 50 -2.53 12.91 -2.16
C ILE A 50 -2.98 14.33 -2.51
N GLU A 51 -4.03 14.82 -1.84
CA GLU A 51 -4.48 16.20 -2.03
C GLU A 51 -3.42 17.23 -1.60
N ALA A 52 -2.76 17.00 -0.46
CA ALA A 52 -1.67 17.86 0.02
C ALA A 52 -0.49 17.88 -0.96
N MET A 53 -0.11 16.72 -1.52
CA MET A 53 0.91 16.61 -2.56
C MET A 53 0.53 17.39 -3.82
N ILE A 54 -0.72 17.27 -4.29
CA ILE A 54 -1.21 18.00 -5.47
C ILE A 54 -1.16 19.51 -5.22
N ARG A 55 -1.63 19.97 -4.07
CA ARG A 55 -1.59 21.40 -3.70
C ARG A 55 -0.16 21.92 -3.58
N ASN A 56 0.73 21.15 -2.97
CA ASN A 56 2.13 21.53 -2.82
C ASN A 56 2.85 21.59 -4.18
N SER A 57 2.56 20.67 -5.09
CA SER A 57 3.09 20.66 -6.47
C SER A 57 2.64 21.86 -7.31
N GLN A 58 1.46 22.42 -7.02
CA GLN A 58 0.93 23.60 -7.71
C GLN A 58 1.42 24.92 -7.11
N ARG A 59 2.09 24.91 -5.94
CA ARG A 59 2.68 26.13 -5.39
C ARG A 59 3.86 26.54 -6.27
N ALA A 60 3.81 27.78 -6.76
CA ALA A 60 4.95 28.37 -7.42
C ALA A 60 6.14 28.40 -6.44
N PRO A 61 7.38 28.06 -6.88
CA PRO A 61 8.55 28.23 -6.04
C PRO A 61 8.61 29.69 -5.61
N GLU A 62 8.76 29.92 -4.31
CA GLU A 62 8.91 31.27 -3.75
C GLU A 62 10.05 31.97 -4.50
N PRO A 63 9.86 33.22 -4.96
CA PRO A 63 10.94 33.94 -5.61
C PRO A 63 12.11 33.98 -4.64
N ALA A 64 13.24 33.38 -5.03
CA ALA A 64 14.45 33.39 -4.22
C ALA A 64 14.72 34.82 -3.72
N PRO A 65 15.20 35.00 -2.47
CA PRO A 65 15.69 36.29 -2.03
C PRO A 65 16.60 36.84 -3.13
N ARG A 66 16.36 38.07 -3.58
CA ARG A 66 17.16 38.71 -4.62
C ARG A 66 18.60 38.85 -4.10
N GLU A 67 19.38 37.79 -4.21
CA GLU A 67 20.82 37.84 -4.08
C GLU A 67 21.30 38.65 -5.27
N ALA A 68 21.93 39.79 -4.98
CA ALA A 68 22.42 40.73 -5.97
C ALA A 68 23.15 39.97 -7.09
N ALA A 69 22.73 40.23 -8.33
CA ALA A 69 23.15 39.53 -9.53
C ALA A 69 24.67 39.30 -9.56
N ARG A 70 25.08 38.05 -9.42
CA ARG A 70 26.43 37.64 -9.81
C ARG A 70 26.51 37.70 -11.35
N PRO A 71 27.56 38.30 -11.94
CA PRO A 71 27.69 38.36 -13.39
C PRO A 71 27.81 36.94 -13.98
N ALA A 72 27.07 36.68 -15.05
CA ALA A 72 27.04 35.39 -15.73
C ALA A 72 28.41 35.04 -16.35
N PRO A 73 28.85 33.77 -16.32
CA PRO A 73 30.00 33.33 -17.10
C PRO A 73 29.66 33.32 -18.60
N GLN A 74 30.57 33.87 -19.40
CA GLN A 74 30.47 33.98 -20.85
C GLN A 74 30.71 32.62 -21.54
N PRO A 75 30.09 32.35 -22.70
CA PRO A 75 30.31 31.12 -23.45
C PRO A 75 31.68 31.13 -24.15
N VAL A 76 32.50 30.12 -23.90
CA VAL A 76 33.67 29.82 -24.72
C VAL A 76 33.20 29.23 -26.05
N ARG A 77 33.64 29.85 -27.15
CA ARG A 77 33.46 29.37 -28.53
C ARG A 77 34.58 28.38 -28.83
N ASP A 78 34.25 27.12 -29.01
CA ASP A 78 35.16 26.17 -29.64
C ASP A 78 34.92 26.08 -31.15
N VAL A 79 36.06 26.04 -31.85
CA VAL A 79 36.28 26.25 -33.27
C VAL A 79 35.87 25.02 -34.10
N GLN A 80 35.24 25.30 -35.25
CA GLN A 80 34.93 24.34 -36.31
C GLN A 80 36.20 23.76 -36.95
N GLY A 81 36.21 22.44 -37.21
CA GLY A 81 37.13 21.77 -38.14
C GLY A 81 36.35 20.92 -39.16
N PRO A 82 36.77 20.82 -40.45
CA PRO A 82 35.94 20.23 -41.50
C PRO A 82 36.34 18.80 -41.95
N TRP A 83 35.30 18.03 -42.31
CA TRP A 83 35.19 16.91 -43.28
C TRP A 83 35.96 15.60 -42.94
N SER A 84 35.42 14.38 -43.10
CA SER A 84 34.71 13.82 -44.26
C SER A 84 33.81 12.62 -43.88
N ALA A 85 32.78 12.35 -44.70
CA ALA A 85 32.08 11.07 -44.84
C ALA A 85 32.47 10.45 -46.22
N PRO A 86 31.99 9.26 -46.68
CA PRO A 86 31.12 8.25 -46.05
C PRO A 86 31.63 6.78 -46.21
N ALA A 87 31.02 5.82 -45.51
CA ALA A 87 31.03 4.41 -45.95
C ALA A 87 29.77 3.67 -45.48
N GLU A 88 29.07 3.09 -46.44
CA GLU A 88 27.79 2.39 -46.37
C GLU A 88 27.91 0.91 -45.90
N PRO A 89 26.79 0.17 -45.73
CA PRO A 89 26.63 -0.82 -44.68
C PRO A 89 27.03 -2.24 -45.11
N ARG A 90 27.72 -2.98 -44.23
CA ARG A 90 27.80 -4.44 -44.32
C ARG A 90 26.72 -5.08 -43.46
N ARG A 91 25.67 -5.55 -44.12
CA ARG A 91 24.78 -6.59 -43.59
C ARG A 91 25.52 -7.93 -43.68
N MET A 92 25.60 -8.66 -42.59
CA MET A 92 25.98 -10.08 -42.59
C MET A 92 24.75 -10.92 -42.24
N PRO A 93 24.48 -12.03 -42.93
CA PRO A 93 23.43 -12.96 -42.55
C PRO A 93 23.90 -13.83 -41.38
N THR A 94 23.15 -13.86 -40.28
CA THR A 94 23.27 -14.94 -39.29
C THR A 94 22.10 -15.91 -39.50
N THR A 95 22.38 -16.97 -40.26
CA THR A 95 21.62 -18.22 -40.16
C THR A 95 22.27 -19.02 -39.05
N GLY A 96 21.57 -19.14 -37.93
CA GLY A 96 21.96 -19.97 -36.79
C GLY A 96 20.71 -20.36 -36.02
N ALA A 97 19.99 -21.36 -36.55
CA ALA A 97 18.94 -22.04 -35.81
C ALA A 97 19.56 -22.78 -34.62
N SER A 98 19.32 -22.29 -33.41
CA SER A 98 19.68 -23.02 -32.18
C SER A 98 18.77 -24.24 -32.03
N PRO A 99 19.30 -25.48 -31.95
CA PRO A 99 18.50 -26.70 -31.77
C PRO A 99 18.00 -26.91 -30.33
N TRP A 100 17.89 -25.85 -29.54
CA TRP A 100 17.45 -25.92 -28.13
C TRP A 100 16.14 -25.18 -27.89
N ASN A 101 15.18 -25.32 -28.80
CA ASN A 101 13.78 -25.01 -28.49
C ASN A 101 13.10 -26.30 -28.02
N ARG A 102 13.31 -26.65 -26.76
CA ARG A 102 12.50 -27.68 -26.08
C ARG A 102 11.50 -26.93 -25.20
N PRO A 103 10.18 -27.05 -25.40
CA PRO A 103 9.22 -26.47 -24.48
C PRO A 103 9.47 -27.09 -23.09
N ALA A 104 9.73 -26.24 -22.10
CA ALA A 104 9.82 -26.68 -20.71
C ALA A 104 8.47 -27.33 -20.31
N PRO A 105 8.48 -28.41 -19.52
CA PRO A 105 7.25 -28.92 -18.94
C PRO A 105 6.56 -27.80 -18.16
N ALA A 106 5.24 -27.68 -18.32
CA ALA A 106 4.44 -26.67 -17.64
C ALA A 106 4.75 -26.70 -16.12
N PRO A 107 5.00 -25.54 -15.48
CA PRO A 107 5.19 -25.51 -14.04
C PRO A 107 3.94 -26.07 -13.36
N ALA A 108 4.14 -26.86 -12.31
CA ALA A 108 3.08 -27.22 -11.38
C ALA A 108 2.37 -25.93 -10.90
N PRO A 109 1.07 -25.96 -10.55
CA PRO A 109 0.41 -24.77 -10.02
C PRO A 109 1.20 -24.30 -8.79
N GLU A 110 1.88 -23.15 -8.94
CA GLU A 110 2.46 -22.43 -7.83
C GLU A 110 1.34 -22.15 -6.82
N PRO A 111 1.62 -22.15 -5.51
CA PRO A 111 0.64 -21.71 -4.53
C PRO A 111 0.14 -20.34 -4.99
N GLN A 112 -1.16 -20.27 -5.31
CA GLN A 112 -1.77 -19.04 -5.78
C GLN A 112 -1.56 -18.04 -4.65
N GLY A 113 -0.74 -17.03 -4.90
CA GLY A 113 -0.50 -15.97 -3.93
C GLY A 113 -1.85 -15.37 -3.50
N PRO A 114 -1.88 -14.70 -2.33
CA PRO A 114 -3.09 -14.04 -1.85
C PRO A 114 -3.72 -13.18 -2.95
N ALA A 115 -5.05 -13.09 -2.99
CA ALA A 115 -5.73 -12.16 -3.89
C ALA A 115 -5.16 -10.74 -3.68
N ALA A 116 -5.29 -9.86 -4.68
CA ALA A 116 -4.66 -8.53 -4.60
C ALA A 116 -5.08 -7.76 -3.34
N GLU A 117 -6.36 -7.85 -2.93
CA GLU A 117 -6.84 -7.25 -1.69
C GLU A 117 -6.19 -7.87 -0.43
N ASP A 118 -5.94 -9.17 -0.45
CA ASP A 118 -5.30 -9.88 0.67
C ASP A 118 -3.81 -9.51 0.74
N ALA A 119 -3.13 -9.37 -0.39
CA ALA A 119 -1.73 -8.95 -0.46
C ALA A 119 -1.53 -7.52 0.07
N GLU A 120 -2.42 -6.58 -0.29
CA GLU A 120 -2.40 -5.22 0.26
C GLU A 120 -2.67 -5.21 1.76
N SER A 121 -3.65 -5.99 2.23
CA SER A 121 -3.99 -6.09 3.65
C SER A 121 -2.83 -6.64 4.46
N LEU A 122 -2.17 -7.69 3.97
CA LEU A 122 -0.95 -8.23 4.56
C LEU A 122 0.17 -7.18 4.59
N LEU A 123 0.34 -6.41 3.52
CA LEU A 123 1.36 -5.35 3.46
C LEU A 123 1.09 -4.21 4.47
N LEU A 124 -0.17 -3.84 4.67
CA LEU A 124 -0.56 -2.88 5.72
C LEU A 124 -0.23 -3.40 7.11
N ILE A 125 -0.53 -4.67 7.39
CA ILE A 125 -0.17 -5.31 8.66
C ILE A 125 1.36 -5.31 8.84
N ARG A 126 2.13 -5.61 7.79
CA ARG A 126 3.61 -5.52 7.82
C ARG A 126 4.11 -4.13 8.14
N ALA A 127 3.50 -3.10 7.59
CA ALA A 127 3.87 -1.71 7.87
C ALA A 127 3.61 -1.35 9.34
N MET A 128 2.44 -1.72 9.88
CA MET A 128 2.10 -1.48 11.30
C MET A 128 3.09 -2.15 12.25
N ILE A 129 3.46 -3.40 11.96
CA ILE A 129 4.40 -4.16 12.80
C ILE A 129 5.81 -3.59 12.70
N ALA A 130 6.28 -3.31 11.48
CA ALA A 130 7.60 -2.71 11.29
C ALA A 130 7.72 -1.35 11.98
N ALA A 131 6.61 -0.60 12.03
CA ALA A 131 6.52 0.66 12.72
C ALA A 131 6.56 0.48 14.25
N ALA A 132 5.74 -0.40 14.81
CA ALA A 132 5.78 -0.72 16.25
C ALA A 132 7.16 -1.22 16.71
N LYS A 133 7.87 -1.93 15.82
CA LYS A 133 9.22 -2.48 16.06
C LYS A 133 10.37 -1.48 15.80
N ALA A 134 10.10 -0.20 15.56
CA ALA A 134 11.17 0.76 15.28
C ALA A 134 12.20 0.87 16.43
N ASP A 135 11.81 0.48 17.66
CA ASP A 135 12.69 0.38 18.84
C ASP A 135 13.50 -0.93 18.94
N GLY A 136 13.16 -1.95 18.16
CA GLY A 136 13.91 -3.20 18.03
C GLY A 136 13.36 -4.43 18.76
N THR A 137 12.18 -4.37 19.41
CA THR A 137 11.61 -5.52 20.12
C THR A 137 10.23 -5.94 19.59
N VAL A 138 10.05 -7.23 19.33
CA VAL A 138 8.70 -7.82 19.19
C VAL A 138 8.33 -8.44 20.53
N ASP A 139 7.25 -7.99 21.12
CA ASP A 139 6.72 -8.60 22.33
C ASP A 139 5.67 -9.70 22.03
N ALA A 140 5.34 -10.49 23.05
CA ALA A 140 4.34 -11.55 22.91
C ALA A 140 2.90 -11.01 22.74
N THR A 141 2.64 -9.77 23.15
CA THR A 141 1.35 -9.08 23.02
C THR A 141 1.06 -8.77 21.56
N GLU A 142 2.05 -8.23 20.85
CA GLU A 142 1.99 -7.89 19.43
C GLU A 142 1.74 -9.13 18.59
N ARG A 143 2.49 -10.22 18.83
CA ARG A 143 2.28 -11.51 18.16
C ARG A 143 0.82 -11.98 18.29
N ARG A 144 0.21 -11.82 19.46
CA ARG A 144 -1.19 -12.22 19.68
C ARG A 144 -2.17 -11.31 18.96
N ALA A 145 -1.93 -10.00 18.95
CA ALA A 145 -2.76 -9.05 18.22
C ALA A 145 -2.74 -9.33 16.71
N ILE A 146 -1.56 -9.64 16.16
CA ILE A 146 -1.38 -10.00 14.75
C ILE A 146 -2.12 -11.28 14.42
N ALA A 147 -1.93 -12.33 15.22
CA ALA A 147 -2.60 -13.62 15.01
C ALA A 147 -4.14 -13.44 14.98
N GLN A 148 -4.70 -12.64 15.90
CA GLN A 148 -6.13 -12.34 15.92
C GLN A 148 -6.62 -11.59 14.67
N GLN A 149 -5.80 -10.69 14.11
CA GLN A 149 -6.16 -10.00 12.87
C GLN A 149 -6.10 -10.94 11.65
N LEU A 150 -5.11 -11.82 11.59
CA LEU A 150 -5.03 -12.82 10.52
C LEU A 150 -6.19 -13.83 10.60
N ASP A 151 -6.60 -14.21 11.81
CA ASP A 151 -7.82 -15.02 12.04
C ASP A 151 -9.07 -14.29 11.55
N ALA A 152 -9.19 -12.99 11.85
CA ALA A 152 -10.32 -12.18 11.40
C ALA A 152 -10.35 -11.98 9.88
N ALA A 153 -9.19 -12.08 9.22
CA ALA A 153 -9.05 -12.05 7.76
C ALA A 153 -9.38 -13.41 7.10
N GLY A 154 -9.61 -14.46 7.89
CA GLY A 154 -10.03 -15.77 7.39
C GLY A 154 -8.91 -16.62 6.81
N LEU A 155 -7.66 -16.38 7.21
CA LEU A 155 -6.52 -17.22 6.81
C LEU A 155 -6.57 -18.57 7.54
N GLU A 156 -6.22 -19.64 6.84
CA GLU A 156 -6.07 -20.96 7.43
C GLU A 156 -4.78 -21.03 8.28
N ALA A 157 -4.71 -22.00 9.20
CA ALA A 157 -3.64 -22.06 10.20
C ALA A 157 -2.22 -22.09 9.60
N ASP A 158 -2.02 -22.86 8.53
CA ASP A 158 -0.71 -22.99 7.86
C ASP A 158 -0.30 -21.70 7.14
N GLU A 159 -1.25 -20.98 6.54
CA GLU A 159 -1.02 -19.68 5.90
C GLU A 159 -0.67 -18.63 6.96
N ARG A 160 -1.38 -18.68 8.08
CA ARG A 160 -1.14 -17.80 9.23
C ARG A 160 0.27 -17.99 9.79
N ASP A 161 0.71 -19.23 9.96
CA ASP A 161 2.05 -19.56 10.47
C ASP A 161 3.16 -19.15 9.49
N PHE A 162 2.93 -19.33 8.18
CA PHE A 162 3.83 -18.83 7.15
C PHE A 162 3.98 -17.30 7.21
N VAL A 163 2.86 -16.59 7.31
CA VAL A 163 2.85 -15.12 7.42
C VAL A 163 3.51 -14.66 8.72
N LEU A 164 3.27 -15.35 9.85
CA LEU A 164 3.92 -15.10 11.14
C LEU A 164 5.44 -15.27 11.07
N ALA A 165 5.94 -16.30 10.39
CA ALA A 165 7.37 -16.49 10.15
C ALA A 165 7.97 -15.39 9.25
N ASP A 166 7.19 -14.83 8.33
CA ASP A 166 7.62 -13.74 7.45
C ASP A 166 7.70 -12.38 8.18
N PHE A 167 6.99 -12.21 9.31
CA PHE A 167 7.10 -11.03 10.19
C PHE A 167 8.34 -11.04 11.10
N ASP A 168 8.95 -12.20 11.33
CA ASP A 168 10.22 -12.31 12.05
C ASP A 168 11.40 -11.79 11.22
N LYS A 169 11.23 -11.63 9.91
CA LYS A 169 12.23 -11.01 9.05
C LYS A 169 12.34 -9.51 9.33
N PRO A 170 13.55 -8.94 9.35
CA PRO A 170 13.73 -7.50 9.47
C PRO A 170 13.03 -6.78 8.31
N MET A 171 12.08 -5.90 8.63
CA MET A 171 11.38 -5.08 7.65
C MET A 171 11.83 -3.64 7.80
N THR A 172 12.60 -3.15 6.81
CA THR A 172 13.07 -1.75 6.81
C THR A 172 12.06 -0.83 6.10
N PRO A 173 12.07 0.48 6.40
CA PRO A 173 11.25 1.45 5.67
C PRO A 173 11.42 1.37 4.15
N GLU A 174 12.65 1.16 3.68
CA GLU A 174 12.98 1.06 2.26
C GLU A 174 12.51 -0.28 1.66
N GLY A 175 12.47 -1.35 2.46
CA GLY A 175 11.88 -2.63 2.07
C GLY A 175 10.38 -2.52 1.82
N LEU A 176 9.64 -1.88 2.73
CA LEU A 176 8.21 -1.60 2.57
C LEU A 176 7.94 -0.74 1.33
N ALA A 177 8.74 0.32 1.13
CA ALA A 177 8.55 1.23 0.00
C ALA A 177 8.72 0.57 -1.37
N LYS A 178 9.55 -0.48 -1.47
CA LYS A 178 9.70 -1.28 -2.69
C LYS A 178 8.47 -2.11 -3.03
N GLN A 179 7.70 -2.52 -2.02
CA GLN A 179 6.47 -3.29 -2.20
C GLN A 179 5.25 -2.41 -2.52
N ALA A 180 5.34 -1.11 -2.24
CA ALA A 180 4.31 -0.13 -2.53
C ALA A 180 4.37 0.32 -4.00
N THR A 181 3.46 -0.20 -4.81
CA THR A 181 3.43 -0.01 -6.27
C THR A 181 2.97 1.39 -6.67
N ASP A 182 1.94 1.93 -6.02
CA ASP A 182 1.31 3.20 -6.37
C ASP A 182 1.31 4.24 -5.23
N PRO A 183 1.10 5.55 -5.52
CA PRO A 183 1.11 6.61 -4.52
C PRO A 183 0.05 6.48 -3.43
N MET A 184 -1.12 5.92 -3.73
CA MET A 184 -2.19 5.72 -2.75
C MET A 184 -1.78 4.65 -1.74
N LEU A 185 -1.26 3.52 -2.21
CA LEU A 185 -0.75 2.47 -1.34
C LEU A 185 0.41 2.97 -0.48
N ARG A 186 1.33 3.77 -1.03
CA ARG A 186 2.42 4.40 -0.26
C ARG A 186 1.89 5.26 0.89
N ALA A 187 0.91 6.13 0.61
CA ALA A 187 0.29 6.97 1.62
C ALA A 187 -0.48 6.14 2.67
N ARG A 188 -1.14 5.06 2.25
CA ARG A 188 -1.88 4.17 3.13
C ARG A 188 -0.98 3.37 4.06
N LEU A 189 0.18 2.91 3.58
CA LEU A 189 1.19 2.22 4.39
C LEU A 189 1.81 3.15 5.43
N TYR A 190 2.10 4.40 5.06
CA TYR A 190 2.56 5.40 6.00
C TYR A 190 1.50 5.70 7.07
N ALA A 191 0.23 5.87 6.67
CA ALA A 191 -0.87 6.05 7.62
C ALA A 191 -1.04 4.87 8.57
N ALA A 192 -0.87 3.64 8.07
CA ALA A 192 -0.93 2.43 8.89
C ALA A 192 0.20 2.43 9.94
N ALA A 193 1.43 2.75 9.52
CA ALA A 193 2.57 2.86 10.42
C ALA A 193 2.34 3.89 11.55
N VAL A 194 1.87 5.09 11.22
CA VAL A 194 1.55 6.14 12.22
C VAL A 194 0.46 5.69 13.17
N ALA A 195 -0.60 5.04 12.68
CA ALA A 195 -1.69 4.53 13.50
C ALA A 195 -1.24 3.45 14.50
N ALA A 196 -0.16 2.73 14.21
CA ALA A 196 0.37 1.67 15.07
C ALA A 196 1.27 2.21 16.21
N MET A 197 2.02 3.29 15.97
CA MET A 197 3.05 3.80 16.91
C MET A 197 2.48 4.56 18.11
N GLY A 198 1.21 4.99 18.11
CA GLY A 198 0.63 5.72 19.24
C GLY A 198 1.40 7.00 19.58
N GLU A 199 2.11 7.02 20.72
CA GLU A 199 2.97 8.14 21.12
C GLU A 199 4.37 7.98 20.50
N VAL A 200 4.65 8.78 19.46
CA VAL A 200 5.89 8.69 18.68
C VAL A 200 7.10 9.17 19.48
N THR A 201 7.99 8.26 19.81
CA THR A 201 9.32 8.49 20.40
C THR A 201 10.34 9.00 19.37
N ALA A 202 11.52 9.44 19.82
CA ALA A 202 12.55 9.95 18.90
C ALA A 202 13.06 8.90 17.88
N PRO A 203 13.31 7.63 18.25
CA PRO A 203 13.65 6.58 17.28
C PRO A 203 12.53 6.31 16.25
N GLU A 204 11.27 6.29 16.69
CA GLU A 204 10.12 6.11 15.81
C GLU A 204 9.95 7.27 14.83
N ARG A 205 10.26 8.50 15.27
CA ARG A 205 10.27 9.67 14.38
C ARG A 205 11.30 9.53 13.26
N ASP A 206 12.54 9.12 13.56
CA ASP A 206 13.57 8.88 12.54
C ASP A 206 13.12 7.79 11.55
N TRP A 207 12.51 6.72 12.08
CA TRP A 207 11.97 5.64 11.26
C TRP A 207 10.85 6.13 10.32
N LEU A 208 9.92 6.95 10.83
CA LEU A 208 8.85 7.55 10.03
C LEU A 208 9.39 8.51 8.97
N ASP A 209 10.39 9.32 9.30
CA ASP A 209 11.02 10.24 8.34
C ASP A 209 11.70 9.47 7.20
N ARG A 210 12.36 8.36 7.52
CA ARG A 210 12.93 7.44 6.52
C ARG A 210 11.85 6.79 5.67
N LEU A 211 10.74 6.37 6.28
CA LEU A 211 9.59 5.80 5.56
C LEU A 211 8.98 6.83 4.60
N ALA A 212 8.68 8.04 5.08
CA ALA A 212 8.11 9.11 4.26
C ALA A 212 9.00 9.42 3.05
N LYS A 213 10.32 9.52 3.27
CA LYS A 213 11.31 9.72 2.21
C LYS A 213 11.33 8.58 1.20
N ALA A 214 11.33 7.32 1.66
CA ALA A 214 11.31 6.15 0.79
C ALA A 214 10.02 6.06 -0.03
N MET A 215 8.90 6.46 0.58
CA MET A 215 7.58 6.52 -0.04
C MET A 215 7.37 7.75 -0.94
N LYS A 216 8.36 8.65 -1.02
CA LYS A 216 8.28 9.93 -1.75
C LYS A 216 7.10 10.80 -1.29
N LEU A 217 6.74 10.72 -0.02
CA LEU A 217 5.78 11.60 0.61
C LEU A 217 6.52 12.89 0.99
N ASP A 218 6.06 14.02 0.45
CA ASP A 218 6.57 15.30 0.89
C ASP A 218 6.13 15.61 2.33
N ARG A 219 6.78 16.59 2.95
CA ARG A 219 6.50 16.97 4.34
C ARG A 219 5.05 17.37 4.57
N ALA A 220 4.40 18.01 3.59
CA ALA A 220 3.02 18.44 3.71
C ALA A 220 2.05 17.26 3.67
N ALA A 221 2.32 16.27 2.82
CA ALA A 221 1.54 15.05 2.74
C ALA A 221 1.69 14.17 3.99
N ALA A 222 2.92 14.01 4.51
CA ALA A 222 3.15 13.29 5.76
C ALA A 222 2.43 13.97 6.94
N ALA A 223 2.57 15.29 7.07
CA ALA A 223 1.89 16.06 8.11
C ALA A 223 0.35 15.96 8.03
N ALA A 224 -0.21 16.01 6.81
CA ALA A 224 -1.65 15.88 6.60
C ALA A 224 -2.20 14.49 7.01
N ILE A 225 -1.38 13.44 6.92
CA ILE A 225 -1.73 12.10 7.42
C ILE A 225 -1.73 12.10 8.94
N GLU A 226 -0.64 12.57 9.56
CA GLU A 226 -0.48 12.58 11.01
C GLU A 226 -1.60 13.40 11.69
N GLU A 227 -1.87 14.61 11.19
CA GLU A 227 -2.96 15.48 11.68
C GLU A 227 -4.32 14.78 11.57
N ARG A 228 -4.56 14.09 10.45
CA ARG A 228 -5.82 13.38 10.21
C ARG A 228 -6.05 12.22 11.17
N LEU A 229 -4.99 11.59 11.66
CA LEU A 229 -5.05 10.46 12.59
C LEU A 229 -5.11 10.91 14.06
N GLN A 230 -4.65 12.13 14.35
CA GLN A 230 -4.65 12.71 15.69
C GLN A 230 -5.91 13.51 16.04
N GLY A 231 -6.75 13.85 15.05
CA GLY A 231 -8.02 14.55 15.22
C GLY A 231 -9.23 13.63 15.28
#